data_AF-A0A165N3B0-F1
#
_entry.id   AF-A0A165N3B0-F1
#
_cell.length_a   1.000
_cell.length_b   1.000
_cell.length_c   1.000
_cell.angle_alpha   90.00
_cell.angle_beta   90.00
_cell.angle_gamma   90.00
#
_symmetry.space_group_name_H-M   'P 1'
#
loop_
_entity.id
_entity.type
_entity.pdbx_description
1 polymer ?
#
loop_
_entity_poly.entity_id
_entity_poly.type
_entity_poly.pdbx_seq_one_letter_code
_entity_poly.pdbx_strand_id
1 'polypeptide(L)'
;MVIISSVELEPGTTYTASELRDIFDKSRAGRGIETLYDDNDNRFIRLFSKEASEYGDDLDADPMRYVGEKDFSNPAGDQVLNRGNGLLAESQNHDWPVFLFEKVSNSPVKHFYHGRVQVVNYEHNYRPNKDKREYDFYLKTIQDSPSETASRANESDDDLAPGELRDVNPTNRKEPESEEEISYTSNKESQAVATNEHENTVEELRDTLEATQWECHETDETDLLALSDSKALVIEVKSITDSNERKQIRKALGQVLENGYRDVQNRGLGDRELILSIAFSETPSDQFSGYFDFLQSRGIEVLWREEGEIKGLPESTEQILG
;
A
#
# COMPACT_ATOMS: atom_id res chain seq x y z
N MET A 1 4.38 7.78 -4.44
CA MET A 1 2.92 7.63 -4.44
C MET A 1 2.51 7.12 -5.81
N VAL A 2 1.92 5.93 -5.90
CA VAL A 2 1.42 5.36 -7.15
C VAL A 2 -0.09 5.27 -7.04
N ILE A 3 -0.77 6.03 -7.87
CA ILE A 3 -2.21 5.92 -8.11
C ILE A 3 -2.37 5.03 -9.33
N ILE A 4 -3.08 3.91 -9.21
CA ILE A 4 -3.07 2.90 -10.28
C ILE A 4 -3.73 3.41 -11.57
N SER A 5 -4.69 4.34 -11.44
CA SER A 5 -5.36 4.95 -12.58
C SER A 5 -4.41 5.75 -13.48
N SER A 6 -3.33 6.31 -12.92
CA SER A 6 -2.31 7.09 -13.65
C SER A 6 -1.14 6.25 -14.17
N VAL A 7 -1.12 4.93 -13.91
CA VAL A 7 -0.10 4.04 -14.47
C VAL A 7 -0.34 3.82 -15.96
N GLU A 8 0.48 4.48 -16.77
CA GLU A 8 0.55 4.30 -18.22
C GLU A 8 1.70 3.35 -18.58
N LEU A 9 1.35 2.23 -19.19
CA LEU A 9 2.27 1.27 -19.79
C LEU A 9 1.88 1.09 -21.25
N GLU A 10 2.86 0.96 -22.13
CA GLU A 10 2.62 0.80 -23.57
C GLU A 10 2.49 -0.69 -23.91
N PRO A 11 1.32 -1.19 -24.35
CA PRO A 11 1.17 -2.57 -24.79
C PRO A 11 2.18 -2.90 -25.90
N GLY A 12 2.78 -4.07 -25.84
CA GLY A 12 3.87 -4.46 -26.75
C GLY A 12 5.27 -4.10 -26.26
N THR A 13 5.39 -3.35 -25.16
CA THR A 13 6.69 -2.95 -24.60
C THR A 13 7.21 -4.00 -23.62
N THR A 14 8.54 -4.17 -23.61
CA THR A 14 9.23 -5.04 -22.66
C THR A 14 9.86 -4.22 -21.54
N TYR A 15 9.51 -4.54 -20.31
CA TYR A 15 9.99 -3.89 -19.09
C TYR A 15 10.87 -4.84 -18.28
N THR A 16 11.90 -4.29 -17.64
CA THR A 16 12.72 -5.00 -16.64
C THR A 16 11.98 -5.10 -15.32
N ALA A 17 12.40 -6.05 -14.47
CA ALA A 17 11.89 -6.13 -13.11
C ALA A 17 12.19 -4.88 -12.27
N SER A 18 13.20 -4.06 -12.64
CA SER A 18 13.44 -2.80 -11.95
C SER A 18 12.43 -1.74 -12.37
N GLU A 19 12.22 -1.56 -13.67
CA GLU A 19 11.24 -0.59 -14.18
C GLU A 19 9.83 -0.90 -13.66
N LEU A 20 9.41 -2.16 -13.60
CA LEU A 20 8.12 -2.53 -13.01
C LEU A 20 8.05 -2.26 -11.49
N ARG A 21 9.17 -2.32 -10.76
CA ARG A 21 9.16 -1.90 -9.35
C ARG A 21 9.05 -0.39 -9.22
N ASP A 22 9.72 0.34 -10.08
CA ASP A 22 9.71 1.80 -10.07
C ASP A 22 8.34 2.35 -10.48
N ILE A 23 7.69 1.74 -11.48
CA ILE A 23 6.37 2.14 -11.99
C ILE A 23 5.26 1.84 -10.98
N PHE A 24 5.27 0.66 -10.37
CA PHE A 24 4.20 0.27 -9.44
C PHE A 24 4.50 0.63 -7.98
N ASP A 25 5.74 1.02 -7.64
CA ASP A 25 6.23 1.22 -6.27
C ASP A 25 5.91 0.04 -5.32
N LYS A 26 5.84 -1.17 -5.88
CA LYS A 26 5.58 -2.42 -5.15
C LYS A 26 6.77 -3.37 -5.26
N SER A 27 6.87 -4.27 -4.27
CA SER A 27 7.96 -5.24 -4.16
C SER A 27 7.94 -6.30 -5.28
N ARG A 28 8.85 -7.29 -5.19
CA ARG A 28 9.22 -8.28 -6.23
C ARG A 28 8.08 -8.62 -7.21
N ALA A 29 8.28 -8.30 -8.49
CA ALA A 29 7.46 -8.77 -9.61
C ALA A 29 7.75 -10.24 -9.96
N GLY A 30 6.73 -10.96 -10.43
CA GLY A 30 6.88 -12.27 -11.10
C GLY A 30 6.29 -13.48 -10.38
N ARG A 31 5.41 -13.28 -9.39
CA ARG A 31 4.63 -14.32 -8.72
C ARG A 31 3.27 -14.50 -9.39
N GLY A 32 3.20 -15.13 -10.56
CA GLY A 32 1.94 -15.61 -11.17
C GLY A 32 0.79 -14.60 -11.08
N ILE A 33 -0.10 -14.76 -10.09
CA ILE A 33 -1.15 -13.80 -9.76
C ILE A 33 -0.72 -12.97 -8.54
N GLU A 34 -0.59 -11.65 -8.71
CA GLU A 34 -0.27 -10.72 -7.62
C GLU A 34 -1.42 -9.74 -7.39
N THR A 35 -1.94 -9.70 -6.18
CA THR A 35 -2.92 -8.68 -5.75
C THR A 35 -2.22 -7.62 -4.92
N LEU A 36 -2.44 -6.38 -5.31
CA LEU A 36 -1.79 -5.21 -4.74
C LEU A 36 -2.84 -4.12 -4.55
N TYR A 37 -2.47 -3.14 -3.72
CA TYR A 37 -3.27 -1.96 -3.43
C TYR A 37 -2.41 -0.77 -3.79
N ASP A 38 -2.98 0.20 -4.49
CA ASP A 38 -2.32 1.48 -4.75
C ASP A 38 -2.29 2.31 -3.44
N ASP A 39 -1.86 3.57 -3.52
CA ASP A 39 -1.76 4.37 -2.29
C ASP A 39 -3.09 4.94 -1.79
N ASN A 40 -4.17 4.84 -2.59
CA ASN A 40 -5.55 5.18 -2.21
C ASN A 40 -6.36 3.93 -1.82
N ASP A 41 -5.67 2.83 -1.48
CA ASP A 41 -6.24 1.51 -1.22
C ASP A 41 -7.07 0.92 -2.38
N ASN A 42 -6.91 1.43 -3.61
CA ASN A 42 -7.54 0.83 -4.78
C ASN A 42 -6.83 -0.48 -5.13
N ARG A 43 -7.63 -1.55 -5.17
CA ARG A 43 -7.14 -2.89 -5.51
C ARG A 43 -6.81 -2.99 -7.00
N PHE A 44 -5.68 -3.61 -7.31
CA PHE A 44 -5.30 -3.99 -8.67
C PHE A 44 -4.58 -5.34 -8.71
N ILE A 45 -4.54 -5.95 -9.89
CA ILE A 45 -3.99 -7.29 -10.12
C ILE A 45 -2.88 -7.21 -11.18
N ARG A 46 -1.76 -7.88 -10.93
CA ARG A 46 -0.72 -8.14 -11.95
C ARG A 46 -0.64 -9.64 -12.22
N LEU A 47 -0.77 -10.01 -13.49
CA LEU A 47 -0.61 -11.37 -13.97
C LEU A 47 0.76 -11.51 -14.62
N PHE A 48 1.50 -12.54 -14.25
CA PHE A 48 2.83 -12.86 -14.75
C PHE A 48 2.87 -14.27 -15.30
N SER A 49 2.60 -14.40 -16.59
CA SER A 49 2.80 -15.64 -17.34
C SER A 49 4.29 -15.94 -17.54
N LYS A 50 4.61 -17.22 -17.73
CA LYS A 50 5.95 -17.71 -18.04
C LYS A 50 5.82 -18.72 -19.17
N GLU A 51 6.48 -18.46 -20.30
CA GLU A 51 6.46 -19.29 -21.52
C GLU A 51 6.80 -20.77 -21.25
N ALA A 52 7.66 -21.04 -20.25
CA ALA A 52 8.09 -22.38 -19.84
C ALA A 52 7.50 -22.83 -18.49
N SER A 53 6.33 -22.31 -18.09
CA SER A 53 5.70 -22.71 -16.84
C SER A 53 5.05 -24.10 -16.95
N GLU A 54 4.85 -24.77 -15.80
CA GLU A 54 4.04 -26.00 -15.72
C GLU A 54 2.58 -25.78 -16.15
N TYR A 55 2.19 -24.52 -16.28
CA TYR A 55 0.89 -24.03 -16.70
C TYR A 55 0.97 -23.65 -18.18
N GLY A 56 0.14 -24.30 -19.00
CA GLY A 56 0.09 -24.03 -20.43
C GLY A 56 -0.83 -22.86 -20.70
N ASP A 57 -0.39 -21.65 -20.41
CA ASP A 57 -1.08 -20.43 -20.84
C ASP A 57 -1.10 -20.36 -22.38
N ASP A 58 -2.12 -19.70 -22.92
CA ASP A 58 -2.24 -19.43 -24.36
C ASP A 58 -2.62 -17.96 -24.54
N LEU A 59 -1.59 -17.10 -24.52
CA LEU A 59 -1.75 -15.65 -24.61
C LEU A 59 -1.95 -15.15 -26.05
N ASP A 60 -1.82 -16.03 -27.04
CA ASP A 60 -2.08 -15.71 -28.45
C ASP A 60 -3.55 -16.00 -28.86
N ALA A 61 -4.32 -16.67 -28.00
CA ALA A 61 -5.74 -16.96 -28.23
C ALA A 61 -6.65 -15.71 -28.06
N ASP A 62 -7.84 -15.75 -28.65
CA ASP A 62 -8.92 -14.77 -28.41
C ASP A 62 -10.21 -15.49 -27.96
N PRO A 63 -10.64 -15.34 -26.70
CA PRO A 63 -9.94 -14.65 -25.59
C PRO A 63 -8.65 -15.38 -25.17
N MET A 64 -7.68 -14.64 -24.62
CA MET A 64 -6.43 -15.20 -24.10
C MET A 64 -6.74 -16.14 -22.94
N ARG A 65 -5.99 -17.25 -22.81
CA ARG A 65 -6.18 -18.22 -21.73
C ARG A 65 -5.02 -18.18 -20.74
N TYR A 66 -5.32 -17.82 -19.50
CA TYR A 66 -4.38 -17.80 -18.38
C TYR A 66 -4.77 -18.87 -17.37
N VAL A 67 -3.85 -19.77 -17.04
CA VAL A 67 -4.12 -20.86 -16.10
C VAL A 67 -3.90 -20.38 -14.67
N GLY A 68 -4.84 -20.71 -13.80
CA GLY A 68 -4.80 -20.33 -12.38
C GLY A 68 -3.58 -20.87 -11.63
N GLU A 69 -3.33 -20.31 -10.45
CA GLU A 69 -2.28 -20.80 -9.55
C GLU A 69 -2.66 -22.13 -8.90
N LYS A 70 -1.64 -22.92 -8.54
CA LYS A 70 -1.86 -24.16 -7.76
C LYS A 70 -2.40 -23.85 -6.37
N ASP A 71 -3.12 -24.81 -5.81
CA ASP A 71 -3.36 -24.82 -4.37
C ASP A 71 -2.05 -25.07 -3.63
N PHE A 72 -1.63 -24.12 -2.80
CA PHE A 72 -0.39 -24.27 -2.02
C PHE A 72 -0.54 -25.26 -0.86
N SER A 73 -1.77 -25.50 -0.40
CA SER A 73 -2.06 -26.49 0.64
C SER A 73 -2.03 -27.92 0.09
N ASN A 74 -2.43 -28.09 -1.17
CA ASN A 74 -2.36 -29.36 -1.89
C ASN A 74 -1.90 -29.19 -3.35
N PRO A 75 -0.59 -28.98 -3.61
CA PRO A 75 -0.07 -28.68 -4.95
C PRO A 75 -0.33 -29.75 -6.01
N ALA A 76 -0.52 -31.00 -5.58
CA ALA A 76 -0.78 -32.14 -6.44
C ALA A 76 -2.28 -32.33 -6.74
N GLY A 77 -3.16 -31.72 -5.96
CA GLY A 77 -4.61 -31.83 -6.11
C GLY A 77 -5.22 -30.78 -7.05
N ASP A 78 -6.55 -30.81 -7.12
CA ASP A 78 -7.35 -29.84 -7.85
C ASP A 78 -7.06 -28.42 -7.36
N GLN A 79 -6.95 -27.47 -8.30
CA GLN A 79 -6.94 -26.06 -7.95
C GLN A 79 -8.26 -25.66 -7.30
N VAL A 80 -8.19 -24.72 -6.38
CA VAL A 80 -9.35 -24.15 -5.68
C VAL A 80 -9.43 -22.65 -5.90
N LEU A 81 -10.63 -22.08 -5.81
CA LEU A 81 -10.87 -20.62 -5.84
C LEU A 81 -10.50 -20.00 -4.49
N ASN A 82 -9.22 -20.05 -4.14
CA ASN A 82 -8.68 -19.28 -3.02
C ASN A 82 -7.56 -18.37 -3.54
N ARG A 83 -7.14 -17.42 -2.70
CA ARG A 83 -5.99 -16.54 -2.98
C ARG A 83 -6.10 -15.90 -4.37
N GLY A 84 -5.08 -16.05 -5.22
CA GLY A 84 -5.01 -15.46 -6.55
C GLY A 84 -6.13 -15.93 -7.47
N ASN A 85 -6.52 -17.21 -7.42
CA ASN A 85 -7.62 -17.72 -8.24
C ASN A 85 -8.96 -17.13 -7.83
N GLY A 86 -9.22 -17.06 -6.52
CA GLY A 86 -10.44 -16.43 -6.00
C GLY A 86 -10.52 -14.96 -6.40
N LEU A 87 -9.43 -14.21 -6.21
CA LEU A 87 -9.36 -12.79 -6.53
C LEU A 87 -9.49 -12.50 -8.04
N LEU A 88 -8.89 -13.34 -8.89
CA LEU A 88 -9.02 -13.21 -10.32
C LEU A 88 -10.46 -13.55 -10.78
N ALA A 89 -11.11 -14.54 -10.18
CA ALA A 89 -12.53 -14.82 -10.43
C ALA A 89 -13.44 -13.67 -9.96
N GLU A 90 -13.18 -13.09 -8.79
CA GLU A 90 -13.91 -11.92 -8.28
C GLU A 90 -13.77 -10.71 -9.20
N SER A 91 -12.58 -10.50 -9.78
CA SER A 91 -12.33 -9.37 -10.71
C SER A 91 -13.24 -9.35 -11.93
N GLN A 92 -13.89 -10.47 -12.29
CA GLN A 92 -14.91 -10.49 -13.35
C GLN A 92 -16.11 -9.57 -13.03
N ASN A 93 -16.39 -9.33 -11.75
CA ASN A 93 -17.54 -8.54 -11.29
C ASN A 93 -17.13 -7.21 -10.63
N HIS A 94 -15.86 -6.82 -10.74
CA HIS A 94 -15.32 -5.60 -10.14
C HIS A 94 -14.44 -4.85 -11.14
N ASP A 95 -14.43 -3.53 -11.09
CA ASP A 95 -13.63 -2.68 -11.97
C ASP A 95 -12.15 -2.60 -11.55
N TRP A 96 -11.58 -3.69 -11.03
CA TRP A 96 -10.18 -3.73 -10.61
C TRP A 96 -9.26 -3.80 -11.83
N PRO A 97 -8.27 -2.89 -11.97
CA PRO A 97 -7.30 -2.97 -13.06
C PRO A 97 -6.52 -4.28 -13.03
N VAL A 98 -6.48 -5.01 -14.16
CA VAL A 98 -5.68 -6.23 -14.32
C VAL A 98 -4.62 -6.01 -15.40
N PHE A 99 -3.35 -6.11 -15.04
CA PHE A 99 -2.21 -5.93 -15.93
C PHE A 99 -1.61 -7.29 -16.31
N LEU A 100 -1.52 -7.59 -17.61
CA LEU A 100 -0.96 -8.88 -18.08
C LEU A 100 0.47 -8.72 -18.57
N PHE A 101 1.37 -9.49 -17.96
CA PHE A 101 2.78 -9.58 -18.31
C PHE A 101 3.19 -11.01 -18.65
N GLU A 102 4.13 -11.15 -19.57
CA GLU A 102 4.76 -12.41 -19.94
C GLU A 102 6.27 -12.33 -19.72
N LYS A 103 6.85 -13.29 -19.01
CA LYS A 103 8.29 -13.32 -18.79
C LYS A 103 9.03 -13.80 -20.04
N VAL A 104 9.75 -12.89 -20.70
CA VAL A 104 10.51 -13.16 -21.94
C VAL A 104 12.02 -13.31 -21.75
N SER A 105 12.55 -13.01 -20.56
CA SER A 105 13.98 -13.22 -20.24
C SER A 105 14.21 -13.51 -18.75
N ASN A 106 15.22 -14.33 -18.46
CA ASN A 106 15.66 -14.67 -17.10
C ASN A 106 16.90 -13.87 -16.63
N SER A 107 17.74 -13.38 -17.55
CA SER A 107 18.97 -12.65 -17.20
C SER A 107 19.34 -11.62 -18.30
N PRO A 108 19.09 -10.32 -18.08
CA PRO A 108 18.29 -9.77 -16.97
C PRO A 108 16.82 -10.22 -17.08
N VAL A 109 16.10 -10.22 -15.95
CA VAL A 109 14.67 -10.53 -15.96
C VAL A 109 13.90 -9.45 -16.72
N LYS A 110 13.14 -9.86 -17.74
CA LYS A 110 12.30 -8.97 -18.55
C LYS A 110 10.90 -9.54 -18.73
N HIS A 111 9.94 -8.64 -18.84
CA HIS A 111 8.52 -8.90 -18.95
C HIS A 111 7.93 -8.12 -20.13
N PHE A 112 7.35 -8.82 -21.09
CA PHE A 112 6.55 -8.23 -22.16
C PHE A 112 5.16 -7.89 -21.62
N TYR A 113 4.69 -6.67 -21.87
CA TYR A 113 3.39 -6.21 -21.40
C TYR A 113 2.34 -6.36 -22.51
N HIS A 114 1.31 -7.17 -22.24
CA HIS A 114 0.22 -7.44 -23.19
C HIS A 114 -0.88 -6.38 -23.15
N GLY A 115 -0.96 -5.60 -22.07
CA GLY A 115 -1.98 -4.57 -21.87
C GLY A 115 -2.81 -4.76 -20.60
N ARG A 116 -3.76 -3.83 -20.38
CA ARG A 116 -4.82 -4.01 -19.39
C ARG A 116 -5.81 -5.03 -19.94
N VAL A 117 -6.25 -5.93 -19.07
CA VAL A 117 -7.18 -7.01 -19.43
C VAL A 117 -8.35 -7.06 -18.47
N GLN A 118 -9.41 -7.74 -18.89
CA GLN A 118 -10.53 -8.11 -18.03
C GLN A 118 -10.78 -9.62 -18.13
N VAL A 119 -11.20 -10.23 -17.02
CA VAL A 119 -11.65 -11.63 -17.01
C VAL A 119 -13.05 -11.68 -17.60
N VAL A 120 -13.21 -12.33 -18.76
CA VAL A 120 -14.52 -12.47 -19.41
C VAL A 120 -15.24 -13.76 -19.05
N ASN A 121 -14.48 -14.80 -18.68
CA ASN A 121 -14.99 -16.08 -18.23
C ASN A 121 -13.90 -16.85 -17.46
N TYR A 122 -14.29 -17.87 -16.69
CA TYR A 122 -13.36 -18.86 -16.17
C TYR A 122 -14.01 -20.24 -16.04
N GLU A 123 -13.20 -21.30 -16.18
CA GLU A 123 -13.67 -22.69 -16.14
C GLU A 123 -12.74 -23.56 -15.30
N HIS A 124 -13.30 -24.57 -14.61
CA HIS A 124 -12.54 -25.54 -13.82
C HIS A 124 -12.38 -26.86 -14.57
N ASN A 125 -11.34 -26.93 -15.38
CA ASN A 125 -11.18 -27.96 -16.40
C ASN A 125 -10.26 -29.10 -15.91
N TYR A 126 -10.71 -30.34 -16.11
CA TYR A 126 -9.90 -31.52 -15.81
C TYR A 126 -8.75 -31.67 -16.81
N ARG A 127 -7.54 -31.93 -16.30
CA ARG A 127 -6.31 -32.16 -17.07
C ARG A 127 -5.96 -33.65 -17.02
N PRO A 128 -6.28 -34.46 -18.04
CA PRO A 128 -6.01 -35.91 -18.02
C PRO A 128 -4.53 -36.26 -17.79
N ASN A 129 -3.62 -35.44 -18.33
CA ASN A 129 -2.18 -35.65 -18.21
C ASN A 129 -1.64 -35.39 -16.79
N LYS A 130 -2.39 -34.68 -15.94
CA LYS A 130 -2.01 -34.31 -14.58
C LYS A 130 -2.92 -34.94 -13.52
N ASP A 131 -3.98 -35.61 -13.94
CA ASP A 131 -5.05 -36.16 -13.09
C ASP A 131 -5.58 -35.17 -12.03
N LYS A 132 -5.79 -33.92 -12.44
CA LYS A 132 -6.30 -32.84 -11.58
C LYS A 132 -7.07 -31.80 -12.38
N ARG A 133 -7.89 -30.99 -11.71
CA ARG A 133 -8.57 -29.83 -12.29
C ARG A 133 -7.78 -28.55 -12.09
N GLU A 134 -7.66 -27.77 -13.16
CA GLU A 134 -7.02 -26.45 -13.15
C GLU A 134 -8.02 -25.40 -13.66
N TYR A 135 -7.93 -24.16 -13.16
CA TYR A 135 -8.73 -23.05 -13.66
C TYR A 135 -8.12 -22.50 -14.96
N ASP A 136 -8.97 -22.33 -15.97
CA ASP A 136 -8.68 -21.53 -17.15
C ASP A 136 -9.42 -20.19 -17.01
N PHE A 137 -8.69 -19.09 -16.91
CA PHE A 137 -9.22 -17.74 -16.95
C PHE A 137 -9.11 -17.20 -18.38
N TYR A 138 -10.22 -16.76 -18.94
CA TYR A 138 -10.29 -16.19 -20.27
C TYR A 138 -10.24 -14.66 -20.16
N LEU A 139 -9.26 -14.05 -20.82
CA LEU A 139 -8.92 -12.64 -20.71
C LEU A 139 -9.12 -11.92 -22.05
N LYS A 140 -9.63 -10.68 -22.01
CA LYS A 140 -9.63 -9.78 -23.17
C LYS A 140 -8.92 -8.49 -22.85
N THR A 141 -8.15 -7.97 -23.81
CA THR A 141 -7.57 -6.63 -23.70
C THR A 141 -8.68 -5.60 -23.63
N ILE A 142 -8.50 -4.62 -22.75
CA ILE A 142 -9.30 -3.41 -22.73
C ILE A 142 -8.66 -2.49 -23.77
N GLN A 143 -9.38 -2.23 -24.88
CA GLN A 143 -8.94 -1.21 -25.82
C GLN A 143 -9.12 0.15 -25.15
N ASP A 144 -8.03 0.73 -24.65
CA ASP A 144 -7.98 2.14 -24.31
C ASP A 144 -8.21 2.91 -25.62
N SER A 145 -9.47 3.28 -25.90
CA SER A 145 -9.72 4.34 -26.87
C SER A 145 -8.95 5.55 -26.35
N PRO A 146 -8.17 6.26 -27.19
CA PRO A 146 -7.57 7.51 -26.75
C PRO A 146 -8.73 8.35 -26.26
N SER A 147 -8.74 8.64 -24.95
CA SER A 147 -9.74 9.47 -24.34
C SER A 147 -9.74 10.80 -25.09
N GLU A 148 -10.68 10.96 -26.02
CA GLU A 148 -11.02 12.23 -26.61
C GLU A 148 -11.42 13.12 -25.45
N THR A 149 -10.49 13.97 -25.03
CA THR A 149 -10.71 14.90 -23.93
C THR A 149 -11.14 14.15 -22.67
N ALA A 150 -10.14 13.78 -21.86
CA ALA A 150 -10.22 14.24 -20.47
C ALA A 150 -10.36 15.76 -20.55
N SER A 151 -11.60 16.23 -20.74
CA SER A 151 -12.04 17.49 -20.20
C SER A 151 -11.34 17.61 -18.87
N ARG A 152 -10.71 18.75 -18.61
CA ARG A 152 -10.49 19.23 -17.25
C ARG A 152 -11.81 19.00 -16.50
N ALA A 153 -11.98 17.81 -15.92
CA ALA A 153 -12.52 17.70 -14.59
C ALA A 153 -11.60 18.66 -13.87
N ASN A 154 -12.14 19.81 -13.48
CA ASN A 154 -11.56 20.52 -12.36
C ASN A 154 -11.19 19.41 -11.38
N GLU A 155 -9.90 19.32 -11.01
CA GLU A 155 -9.57 18.80 -9.69
C GLU A 155 -10.63 19.44 -8.80
N SER A 156 -11.62 18.65 -8.39
CA SER A 156 -12.55 19.13 -7.40
C SER A 156 -11.65 19.54 -6.24
N ASP A 157 -11.88 20.70 -5.66
CA ASP A 157 -11.21 21.18 -4.44
C ASP A 157 -11.38 20.20 -3.24
N ASP A 158 -11.77 18.96 -3.48
CA ASP A 158 -12.28 17.94 -2.57
C ASP A 158 -11.22 16.84 -2.28
N ASP A 159 -10.34 16.47 -3.22
CA ASP A 159 -9.34 15.40 -2.97
C ASP A 159 -8.30 15.79 -1.91
N LEU A 160 -8.04 17.09 -1.76
CA LEU A 160 -7.18 17.67 -0.73
C LEU A 160 -8.00 18.50 0.28
N ALA A 161 -9.32 18.32 0.32
CA ALA A 161 -10.11 18.94 1.35
C ALA A 161 -9.76 18.32 2.71
N PRO A 162 -9.60 19.14 3.75
CA PRO A 162 -9.40 18.62 5.10
C PRO A 162 -10.57 17.77 5.56
N GLY A 163 -10.26 16.60 6.14
CA GLY A 163 -11.27 15.72 6.74
C GLY A 163 -11.98 16.34 7.95
N GLU A 164 -13.01 15.67 8.48
CA GLU A 164 -13.63 16.12 9.72
C GLU A 164 -12.66 15.94 10.89
N LEU A 165 -12.51 16.96 11.75
CA LEU A 165 -11.74 16.83 12.99
C LEU A 165 -12.55 16.02 13.99
N ARG A 166 -11.89 15.04 14.60
CA ARG A 166 -12.49 14.19 15.64
C ARG A 166 -11.56 14.11 16.84
N ASP A 167 -12.16 13.84 18.00
CA ASP A 167 -11.41 13.45 19.17
C ASP A 167 -10.72 12.10 18.90
N VAL A 168 -9.47 11.97 19.32
CA VAL A 168 -8.69 10.74 19.14
C VAL A 168 -9.36 9.58 19.88
N ASN A 169 -9.80 8.54 19.16
CA ASN A 169 -10.61 7.46 19.73
C ASN A 169 -9.82 6.16 19.96
N PRO A 170 -9.50 5.79 21.22
CA PRO A 170 -8.72 4.59 21.53
C PRO A 170 -9.47 3.25 21.32
N THR A 171 -10.77 3.29 20.97
CA THR A 171 -11.62 2.09 20.83
C THR A 171 -11.72 1.53 19.41
N ASN A 172 -10.99 2.08 18.43
CA ASN A 172 -10.93 1.54 17.07
C ASN A 172 -10.13 0.22 16.95
N ARG A 173 -9.74 -0.38 18.09
CA ARG A 173 -9.11 -1.70 18.18
C ARG A 173 -10.00 -2.75 17.52
N LYS A 174 -9.51 -3.37 16.44
CA LYS A 174 -10.05 -4.65 15.97
C LYS A 174 -9.67 -5.72 16.99
N GLU A 175 -10.61 -6.11 17.85
CA GLU A 175 -10.44 -7.31 18.66
C GLU A 175 -10.23 -8.52 17.73
N PRO A 176 -9.31 -9.44 18.05
CA PRO A 176 -9.16 -10.67 17.28
C PRO A 176 -10.43 -11.51 17.44
N GLU A 177 -11.24 -11.60 16.39
CA GLU A 177 -12.32 -12.58 16.31
C GLU A 177 -11.71 -13.98 16.44
N SER A 178 -12.28 -14.75 17.38
CA SER A 178 -11.75 -15.99 17.95
C SER A 178 -11.53 -17.15 16.96
N GLU A 179 -10.46 -17.90 17.22
CA GLU A 179 -10.20 -19.34 16.98
C GLU A 179 -10.82 -20.00 15.72
N GLU A 180 -10.11 -19.93 14.58
CA GLU A 180 -10.00 -21.06 13.65
C GLU A 180 -8.55 -21.19 13.09
N GLU A 181 -7.90 -22.27 13.53
CA GLU A 181 -6.57 -22.82 13.16
C GLU A 181 -6.55 -23.29 11.67
N ILE A 182 -5.55 -23.14 10.76
CA ILE A 182 -4.11 -22.84 10.78
C ILE A 182 -3.67 -22.33 9.38
N SER A 183 -2.60 -21.51 9.31
CA SER A 183 -1.80 -21.08 8.13
C SER A 183 -2.12 -19.72 7.48
N TYR A 184 -3.12 -18.99 7.96
CA TYR A 184 -3.33 -17.55 7.68
C TYR A 184 -3.01 -16.65 8.89
N THR A 185 -2.58 -17.26 9.99
CA THR A 185 -2.34 -16.62 11.29
C THR A 185 -1.18 -15.64 11.26
N SER A 186 -0.04 -15.98 10.65
CA SER A 186 1.15 -15.11 10.67
C SER A 186 0.93 -13.71 10.09
N ASN A 187 0.17 -13.56 9.00
CA ASN A 187 0.01 -12.25 8.34
C ASN A 187 -1.10 -11.41 9.01
N LYS A 188 -2.17 -12.05 9.49
CA LYS A 188 -3.24 -11.37 10.25
C LYS A 188 -2.78 -10.99 11.65
N GLU A 189 -2.03 -11.84 12.33
CA GLU A 189 -1.41 -11.52 13.62
C GLU A 189 -0.37 -10.42 13.46
N SER A 190 0.49 -10.47 12.44
CA SER A 190 1.46 -9.39 12.18
C SER A 190 0.78 -8.07 11.83
N GLN A 191 -0.34 -8.10 11.10
CA GLN A 191 -1.14 -6.91 10.80
C GLN A 191 -1.86 -6.40 12.04
N ALA A 192 -2.47 -7.27 12.85
CA ALA A 192 -3.13 -6.89 14.09
C ALA A 192 -2.14 -6.34 15.12
N VAL A 193 -0.93 -6.93 15.21
CA VAL A 193 0.16 -6.43 16.05
C VAL A 193 0.63 -5.07 15.55
N ALA A 194 0.87 -4.89 14.25
CA ALA A 194 1.27 -3.60 13.70
C ALA A 194 0.19 -2.51 13.86
N THR A 195 -1.08 -2.87 13.72
CA THR A 195 -2.22 -1.98 14.00
C THR A 195 -2.26 -1.63 15.48
N ASN A 196 -2.16 -2.60 16.38
CA ASN A 196 -2.15 -2.33 17.82
C ASN A 196 -0.95 -1.47 18.24
N GLU A 197 0.25 -1.71 17.69
CA GLU A 197 1.43 -0.89 17.97
C GLU A 197 1.28 0.53 17.41
N HIS A 198 0.68 0.70 16.23
CA HIS A 198 0.34 2.01 15.69
C HIS A 198 -0.61 2.77 16.62
N GLU A 199 -1.75 2.17 16.99
CA GLU A 199 -2.73 2.76 17.90
C GLU A 199 -2.13 3.10 19.27
N ASN A 200 -1.35 2.20 19.85
CA ASN A 200 -0.65 2.44 21.13
C ASN A 200 0.32 3.62 21.02
N THR A 201 1.00 3.77 19.88
CA THR A 201 1.94 4.88 19.65
C THR A 201 1.21 6.20 19.49
N VAL A 202 0.08 6.22 18.76
CA VAL A 202 -0.79 7.41 18.64
C VAL A 202 -1.31 7.83 20.01
N GLU A 203 -1.81 6.87 20.81
CA GLU A 203 -2.33 7.12 22.15
C GLU A 203 -1.25 7.71 23.09
N GLU A 204 -0.05 7.13 23.09
CA GLU A 204 1.06 7.61 23.93
C GLU A 204 1.57 9.00 23.49
N LEU A 205 1.61 9.26 22.18
CA LEU A 205 1.91 10.59 21.64
C LEU A 205 0.86 11.61 22.07
N ARG A 206 -0.42 11.29 21.93
CA ARG A 206 -1.52 12.15 22.37
C ARG A 206 -1.39 12.51 23.84
N ASP A 207 -1.26 11.51 24.71
CA ASP A 207 -1.18 11.73 26.16
C ASP A 207 0.02 12.63 26.52
N THR A 208 1.15 12.44 25.83
CA THR A 208 2.36 13.26 26.01
C THR A 208 2.15 14.70 25.52
N LEU A 209 1.50 14.88 24.38
CA LEU A 209 1.23 16.18 23.77
C LEU A 209 0.17 16.98 24.57
N GLU A 210 -0.89 16.33 25.03
CA GLU A 210 -1.90 16.98 25.89
C GLU A 210 -1.30 17.41 27.23
N ALA A 211 -0.38 16.61 27.79
CA ALA A 211 0.38 17.01 28.99
C ALA A 211 1.27 18.24 28.76
N THR A 212 1.63 18.53 27.52
CA THR A 212 2.41 19.71 27.08
C THR A 212 1.54 20.81 26.46
N GLN A 213 0.23 20.81 26.76
CA GLN A 213 -0.75 21.82 26.38
C GLN A 213 -1.12 21.88 24.89
N TRP A 214 -0.87 20.81 24.13
CA TRP A 214 -1.44 20.66 22.80
C TRP A 214 -2.89 20.16 22.87
N GLU A 215 -3.74 20.67 21.99
CA GLU A 215 -5.06 20.11 21.71
C GLU A 215 -4.94 19.12 20.56
N CYS A 216 -5.16 17.82 20.81
CA CYS A 216 -4.93 16.77 19.84
C CYS A 216 -6.23 16.32 19.14
N HIS A 217 -6.17 16.20 17.82
CA HIS A 217 -7.24 15.72 16.97
C HIS A 217 -6.72 14.69 15.97
N GLU A 218 -7.63 13.92 15.38
CA GLU A 218 -7.37 13.06 14.22
C GLU A 218 -8.29 13.43 13.04
N THR A 219 -7.93 12.96 11.85
CA THR A 219 -8.83 12.94 10.68
C THR A 219 -8.82 11.54 10.07
N ASP A 220 -9.53 11.31 8.96
CA ASP A 220 -9.46 10.03 8.25
C ASP A 220 -8.06 9.70 7.71
N GLU A 221 -7.23 10.72 7.50
CA GLU A 221 -5.99 10.61 6.73
C GLU A 221 -4.76 11.20 7.47
N THR A 222 -4.96 11.73 8.69
CA THR A 222 -3.91 12.30 9.54
C THR A 222 -4.01 11.67 10.91
N ASP A 223 -2.97 10.94 11.29
CA ASP A 223 -2.91 10.19 12.56
C ASP A 223 -3.02 11.12 13.77
N LEU A 224 -2.30 12.25 13.77
CA LEU A 224 -2.41 13.24 14.84
C LEU A 224 -2.17 14.67 14.33
N LEU A 225 -3.15 15.53 14.56
CA LEU A 225 -3.06 16.99 14.41
C LEU A 225 -3.13 17.62 15.80
N ALA A 226 -2.00 18.13 16.28
CA ALA A 226 -1.87 18.81 17.55
C ALA A 226 -1.85 20.33 17.35
N LEU A 227 -2.66 21.03 18.11
CA LEU A 227 -2.93 22.45 17.95
C LEU A 227 -2.56 23.22 19.22
N SER A 228 -1.86 24.35 19.06
CA SER A 228 -1.69 25.37 20.09
C SER A 228 -2.07 26.75 19.54
N ASP A 229 -2.05 27.79 20.37
CA ASP A 229 -2.39 29.16 19.96
C ASP A 229 -1.57 29.67 18.75
N SER A 230 -0.33 29.22 18.60
CA SER A 230 0.60 29.72 17.59
C SER A 230 1.19 28.66 16.66
N LYS A 231 0.99 27.37 16.96
CA LYS A 231 1.58 26.26 16.20
C LYS A 231 0.53 25.23 15.82
N ALA A 232 0.77 24.57 14.69
CA ALA A 232 0.04 23.39 14.25
C ALA A 232 1.06 22.28 13.97
N LEU A 233 0.97 21.19 14.72
CA LEU A 233 1.84 20.03 14.63
C LEU A 233 1.09 18.91 13.93
N VAL A 234 1.64 18.42 12.83
CA VAL A 234 1.11 17.27 12.09
C VAL A 234 2.07 16.11 12.31
N ILE A 235 1.57 15.01 12.86
CA ILE A 235 2.35 13.80 13.11
C ILE A 235 1.77 12.65 12.29
N GLU A 236 2.65 12.01 11.52
CA GLU A 236 2.37 10.74 10.87
C GLU A 236 3.07 9.61 11.63
N VAL A 237 2.32 8.62 12.09
CA VAL A 237 2.78 7.52 12.92
C VAL A 237 2.97 6.26 12.07
N LYS A 238 4.13 5.61 12.18
CA LYS A 238 4.37 4.32 11.52
C LYS A 238 4.86 3.25 12.48
N SER A 239 4.21 2.10 12.39
CA SER A 239 4.75 0.87 12.95
C SER A 239 5.93 0.38 12.10
N ILE A 240 7.10 0.27 12.74
CA ILE A 240 8.33 -0.20 12.11
C ILE A 240 8.76 -1.56 12.67
N THR A 241 9.68 -2.19 11.95
CA THR A 241 10.45 -3.41 12.24
C THR A 241 11.74 -3.34 11.42
N ASP A 242 12.76 -4.10 11.79
CA ASP A 242 14.02 -4.23 11.01
C ASP A 242 13.82 -4.45 9.49
N SER A 243 12.70 -5.06 9.11
CA SER A 243 12.42 -5.44 7.72
C SER A 243 11.66 -4.39 6.90
N ASN A 244 11.03 -3.39 7.54
CA ASN A 244 10.11 -2.46 6.88
C ASN A 244 10.48 -0.97 7.05
N GLU A 245 11.44 -0.61 7.91
CA GLU A 245 11.82 0.76 8.26
C GLU A 245 11.93 1.69 7.04
N ARG A 246 12.77 1.34 6.06
CA ARG A 246 12.99 2.16 4.86
C ARG A 246 11.69 2.52 4.14
N LYS A 247 10.77 1.55 4.04
CA LYS A 247 9.49 1.74 3.35
C LYS A 247 8.60 2.67 4.17
N GLN A 248 8.53 2.47 5.48
CA GLN A 248 7.69 3.26 6.37
C GLN A 248 8.16 4.70 6.48
N ILE A 249 9.48 4.93 6.61
CA ILE A 249 10.07 6.26 6.62
C ILE A 249 9.68 7.06 5.36
N ARG A 250 9.75 6.43 4.17
CA ARG A 250 9.41 7.07 2.90
C ARG A 250 7.92 7.39 2.78
N LYS A 251 7.07 6.48 3.25
CA LYS A 251 5.62 6.68 3.27
C LYS A 251 5.25 7.84 4.20
N ALA A 252 5.78 7.82 5.42
CA ALA A 252 5.51 8.85 6.40
C ALA A 252 5.90 10.25 5.92
N LEU A 253 7.04 10.37 5.22
CA LEU A 253 7.47 11.64 4.65
C LEU A 253 6.48 12.20 3.62
N GLY A 254 5.94 11.35 2.76
CA GLY A 254 4.94 11.80 1.77
C GLY A 254 3.65 12.24 2.46
N GLN A 255 3.14 11.41 3.36
CA GLN A 255 1.89 11.64 4.07
C GLN A 255 1.96 12.88 4.96
N VAL A 256 3.02 13.04 5.77
CA VAL A 256 3.14 14.21 6.65
C VAL A 256 3.17 15.53 5.88
N LEU A 257 3.81 15.57 4.71
CA LEU A 257 3.85 16.78 3.86
C LEU A 257 2.47 17.09 3.27
N GLU A 258 1.77 16.06 2.77
CA GLU A 258 0.42 16.19 2.24
C GLU A 258 -0.57 16.63 3.32
N ASN A 259 -0.52 15.98 4.48
CA ASN A 259 -1.34 16.27 5.64
C ASN A 259 -1.07 17.70 6.17
N GLY A 260 0.18 18.16 6.14
CA GLY A 260 0.54 19.54 6.45
C GLY A 260 -0.12 20.55 5.52
N TYR A 261 -0.21 20.25 4.21
CA TYR A 261 -0.94 21.09 3.29
C TYR A 261 -2.46 21.02 3.55
N ARG A 262 -3.02 19.82 3.59
CA ARG A 262 -4.47 19.59 3.71
C ARG A 262 -5.03 20.12 5.03
N ASP A 263 -4.48 19.68 6.16
CA ASP A 263 -5.09 19.87 7.47
C ASP A 263 -4.65 21.15 8.18
N VAL A 264 -3.60 21.83 7.68
CA VAL A 264 -3.18 23.13 8.21
C VAL A 264 -3.40 24.24 7.19
N GLN A 265 -2.78 24.15 6.01
CA GLN A 265 -2.89 25.23 5.02
C GLN A 265 -4.31 25.33 4.45
N ASN A 266 -4.87 24.24 3.92
CA ASN A 266 -6.19 24.24 3.29
C ASN A 266 -7.34 24.38 4.31
N ARG A 267 -7.14 23.91 5.54
CA ARG A 267 -8.09 24.11 6.66
C ARG A 267 -8.16 25.57 7.15
N GLY A 268 -7.28 26.46 6.69
CA GLY A 268 -7.24 27.85 7.14
C GLY A 268 -6.53 28.06 8.48
N LEU A 269 -5.65 27.13 8.86
CA LEU A 269 -4.76 27.24 10.02
C LEU A 269 -3.36 27.77 9.63
N GLY A 270 -3.18 28.25 8.40
CA GLY A 270 -1.88 28.72 7.87
C GLY A 270 -1.26 29.92 8.62
N ASP A 271 -2.02 30.57 9.49
CA ASP A 271 -1.53 31.62 10.39
C ASP A 271 -0.65 31.06 11.53
N ARG A 272 -0.72 29.75 11.78
CA ARG A 272 0.08 29.03 12.77
C ARG A 272 1.37 28.51 12.14
N GLU A 273 2.44 28.47 12.93
CA GLU A 273 3.68 27.81 12.53
C GLU A 273 3.43 26.31 12.36
N LEU A 274 3.62 25.82 11.14
CA LEU A 274 3.48 24.40 10.80
C LEU A 274 4.74 23.63 11.23
N ILE A 275 4.56 22.63 12.07
CA ILE A 275 5.58 21.66 12.45
C ILE A 275 5.18 20.31 11.87
N LEU A 276 6.07 19.69 11.11
CA LEU A 276 5.86 18.36 10.54
C LEU A 276 6.68 17.37 11.36
N SER A 277 6.08 16.25 11.73
CA SER A 277 6.75 15.22 12.50
C SER A 277 6.41 13.83 11.98
N ILE A 278 7.42 12.96 11.96
CA ILE A 278 7.24 11.53 11.74
C ILE A 278 7.53 10.84 13.06
N ALA A 279 6.61 9.98 13.51
CA ALA A 279 6.80 9.18 14.71
C ALA A 279 6.81 7.68 14.42
N PHE A 280 7.66 6.94 15.12
CA PHE A 280 7.79 5.49 14.96
C PHE A 280 7.39 4.72 16.23
N SER A 281 6.84 3.52 16.04
CA SER A 281 6.39 2.66 17.16
C SER A 281 7.52 2.09 18.02
N GLU A 282 8.75 2.13 17.52
CA GLU A 282 9.97 1.70 18.21
C GLU A 282 11.16 2.56 17.75
N THR A 283 12.29 2.47 18.45
CA THR A 283 13.53 3.17 18.08
C THR A 283 14.02 2.72 16.69
N PRO A 284 14.11 3.64 15.71
CA PRO A 284 14.58 3.28 14.37
C PRO A 284 16.07 2.96 14.36
N SER A 285 16.49 2.07 13.46
CA SER A 285 17.88 1.65 13.40
C SER A 285 18.87 2.78 13.05
N ASP A 286 20.05 2.72 13.67
CA ASP A 286 21.13 3.72 13.51
C ASP A 286 21.58 3.95 12.07
N GLN A 287 21.31 3.01 11.15
CA GLN A 287 21.64 3.14 9.73
C GLN A 287 20.91 4.33 9.06
N PHE A 288 19.81 4.82 9.66
CA PHE A 288 19.05 5.97 9.18
C PHE A 288 19.34 7.28 9.94
N SER A 289 20.20 7.27 10.96
CA SER A 289 20.56 8.46 11.76
C SER A 289 20.88 9.69 10.90
N GLY A 290 21.84 9.57 9.98
CA GLY A 290 22.21 10.67 9.08
C GLY A 290 21.09 11.12 8.12
N TYR A 291 20.09 10.26 7.87
CA TYR A 291 18.89 10.66 7.11
C TYR A 291 17.92 11.44 8.00
N PHE A 292 17.75 11.05 9.26
CA PHE A 292 16.92 11.79 10.21
C PHE A 292 17.52 13.17 10.53
N ASP A 293 18.84 13.27 10.68
CA ASP A 293 19.54 14.58 10.78
C ASP A 293 19.25 15.47 9.57
N PHE A 294 19.22 14.86 8.37
CA PHE A 294 18.86 15.59 7.15
C PHE A 294 17.39 16.04 7.17
N LEU A 295 16.45 15.21 7.62
CA LEU A 295 15.04 15.59 7.73
C LEU A 295 14.83 16.73 8.74
N GLN A 296 15.45 16.66 9.91
CA GLN A 296 15.41 17.71 10.92
C GLN A 296 15.99 19.03 10.39
N SER A 297 17.09 18.99 9.62
CA SER A 297 17.63 20.17 8.94
C SER A 297 16.69 20.81 7.91
N ARG A 298 15.59 20.12 7.56
CA ARG A 298 14.52 20.59 6.68
C ARG A 298 13.23 20.94 7.44
N GLY A 299 13.26 20.95 8.77
CA GLY A 299 12.10 21.25 9.61
C GLY A 299 11.09 20.11 9.68
N ILE A 300 11.56 18.86 9.52
CA ILE A 300 10.74 17.67 9.72
C ILE A 300 11.31 16.93 10.93
N GLU A 301 10.56 16.97 12.02
CA GLU A 301 10.94 16.36 13.27
C GLU A 301 10.75 14.84 13.24
N VAL A 302 11.56 14.16 14.03
CA VAL A 302 11.54 12.69 14.15
C VAL A 302 11.43 12.31 15.61
N LEU A 303 10.38 11.56 15.93
CA LEU A 303 10.08 10.98 17.23
C LEU A 303 10.00 9.45 17.13
N TRP A 304 10.13 8.77 18.25
CA TRP A 304 9.89 7.34 18.36
C TRP A 304 9.54 6.96 19.78
N ARG A 305 8.83 5.85 19.92
CA ARG A 305 8.53 5.26 21.22
C ARG A 305 9.67 4.35 21.66
N GLU A 306 10.10 4.47 22.90
CA GLU A 306 11.11 3.60 23.51
C GLU A 306 10.74 3.34 24.98
N GLU A 307 10.55 2.08 25.34
CA GLU A 307 10.24 1.66 26.72
C GLU A 307 8.99 2.33 27.34
N GLY A 308 8.02 2.73 26.52
CA GLY A 308 6.81 3.42 26.97
C GLY A 308 7.01 4.91 27.26
N GLU A 309 8.05 5.50 26.68
CA GLU A 309 8.24 6.94 26.59
C GLU A 309 8.39 7.39 25.13
N ILE A 310 7.90 8.59 24.83
CA ILE A 310 8.19 9.26 23.56
C ILE A 310 9.57 9.91 23.63
N LYS A 311 10.45 9.47 22.73
CA LYS A 311 11.79 10.00 22.50
C LYS A 311 11.89 10.55 21.09
N GLY A 312 13.05 11.10 20.76
CA GLY A 312 13.29 11.69 19.46
C GLY A 312 14.71 12.21 19.34
N LEU A 313 15.01 12.81 18.19
CA LEU A 313 16.21 13.63 18.08
C LEU A 313 16.11 14.80 19.09
N PRO A 314 17.24 15.28 19.64
CA PRO A 314 17.22 16.32 20.68
C PRO A 314 16.40 17.55 20.29
N GLU A 315 16.60 18.09 19.07
CA GLU A 315 15.85 19.27 18.61
C GLU A 315 14.36 18.95 18.41
N SER A 316 14.00 17.74 17.95
CA SER A 316 12.60 17.29 17.83
C SER A 316 11.91 17.33 19.19
N THR A 317 12.56 16.76 20.21
CA THR A 317 11.99 16.70 21.56
C THR A 317 11.89 18.09 22.18
N GLU A 318 12.88 18.96 21.99
CA GLU A 318 12.82 20.34 22.47
C GLU A 318 11.72 21.14 21.77
N GLN A 319 11.53 20.95 20.47
CA GLN A 319 10.56 21.70 19.68
C GLN A 319 9.11 21.27 19.91
N ILE A 320 8.88 19.98 20.17
CA ILE A 320 7.54 19.39 20.28
C ILE A 320 7.11 19.16 21.73
N LEU A 321 8.02 18.71 22.59
CA LEU A 321 7.74 18.27 23.96
C LEU A 321 8.27 19.24 25.04
N GLY A 322 9.08 20.24 24.64
CA GLY A 322 9.66 21.26 25.53
C GLY A 322 8.76 22.47 25.72
#